data_AF-A0AAD9SW37-F1
#
_entry.id   AF-A0AAD9SW37-F1
#
_cell.length_a   1.000
_cell.length_b   1.000
_cell.length_c   1.000
_cell.angle_alpha   90.00
_cell.angle_beta   90.00
_cell.angle_gamma   90.00
#
_symmetry.space_group_name_H-M   'P 1'
#
loop_
_entity.id
_entity.type
_entity.pdbx_description
1 polymer ?
#
loop_
_entity_poly.entity_id
_entity_poly.type
_entity_poly.pdbx_seq_one_letter_code
_entity_poly.pdbx_strand_id
1 'polypeptide(L)'
;MISARNLILAFAVLGSLASAAPAENVPRQAFVPGTLNSTREFYVTMKVISGVHLRKYNGWQIETYHTGAGLADPVFNITGTRAFLNNTQLQFDANLFPFSLIANVGDTNYARWEPTSIGAGYGTAGFVDAGSKGIITNNAEFGGWLVCEWYHGVNLPQLFQLIKGFNAPDDGYPATCATVKLIAKWI
;
A
#
# COMPACT_ATOMS: atom_id res chain seq x y z
N MET A 1 44.04 19.42 -58.83
CA MET A 1 42.65 19.94 -58.94
C MET A 1 41.72 18.92 -58.29
N ILE A 2 40.85 19.40 -57.37
CA ILE A 2 39.68 18.70 -56.78
C ILE A 2 40.09 17.56 -55.81
N SER A 3 39.59 17.41 -54.58
CA SER A 3 38.25 17.64 -54.04
C SER A 3 38.28 17.75 -52.52
N ALA A 4 37.55 18.71 -51.95
CA ALA A 4 37.14 18.70 -50.55
C ALA A 4 35.77 18.00 -50.45
N ARG A 5 35.65 16.94 -49.65
CA ARG A 5 34.35 16.41 -49.18
C ARG A 5 34.47 15.68 -47.83
N ASN A 6 33.80 16.29 -46.84
CA ASN A 6 32.91 15.71 -45.81
C ASN A 6 33.44 14.67 -44.82
N LEU A 7 33.31 14.95 -43.51
CA LEU A 7 32.40 14.28 -42.55
C LEU A 7 32.55 14.95 -41.15
N ILE A 8 31.56 15.69 -40.64
CA ILE A 8 30.51 15.31 -39.67
C ILE A 8 31.01 15.12 -38.21
N LEU A 9 30.31 15.85 -37.31
CA LEU A 9 30.42 15.90 -35.85
C LEU A 9 30.34 14.54 -35.13
N ALA A 10 30.98 14.45 -33.96
CA ALA A 10 30.37 13.81 -32.79
C ALA A 10 30.92 14.41 -31.47
N PHE A 11 30.05 15.07 -30.73
CA PHE A 11 30.22 15.41 -29.31
C PHE A 11 30.18 14.12 -28.48
N ALA A 12 31.20 13.87 -27.66
CA ALA A 12 31.13 12.87 -26.60
C ALA A 12 31.03 13.60 -25.25
N VAL A 13 29.80 13.72 -24.74
CA VAL A 13 29.53 14.15 -23.37
C VAL A 13 29.92 13.00 -22.43
N LEU A 14 30.98 13.19 -21.65
CA LEU A 14 31.30 12.31 -20.52
C LEU A 14 30.28 12.54 -19.41
N GLY A 15 29.17 11.79 -19.45
CA GLY A 15 28.23 11.70 -18.34
C GLY A 15 28.86 10.90 -17.20
N SER A 16 29.09 11.56 -16.07
CA SER A 16 29.51 10.93 -14.81
C SER A 16 28.49 9.91 -14.35
N LEU A 17 28.89 8.64 -14.24
CA LEU A 17 28.14 7.61 -13.53
C LEU A 17 28.24 7.90 -12.02
N ALA A 18 27.21 8.54 -11.46
CA ALA A 18 27.03 8.57 -10.01
C ALA A 18 26.58 7.17 -9.56
N SER A 19 27.49 6.40 -8.97
CA SER A 19 27.13 5.17 -8.25
C SER A 19 26.36 5.56 -7.00
N ALA A 20 25.05 5.37 -7.00
CA ALA A 20 24.27 5.47 -5.77
C ALA A 20 24.72 4.33 -4.84
N ALA A 21 25.32 4.68 -3.71
CA ALA A 21 25.60 3.73 -2.64
C ALA A 21 24.27 3.16 -2.10
N PRO A 22 24.23 1.88 -1.69
CA PRO A 22 23.04 1.30 -1.08
C PRO A 22 22.67 2.11 0.17
N ALA A 23 21.40 2.50 0.27
CA ALA A 23 20.89 3.20 1.44
C ALA A 23 21.13 2.35 2.70
N GLU A 24 21.83 2.94 3.66
CA GLU A 24 22.09 2.38 4.98
C GLU A 24 20.76 2.04 5.66
N ASN A 25 20.69 0.87 6.31
CA ASN A 25 19.54 0.45 7.12
C ASN A 25 19.47 1.31 8.40
N VAL A 26 19.10 2.58 8.26
CA VAL A 26 18.72 3.42 9.39
C VAL A 26 17.41 2.86 9.94
N PRO A 27 17.32 2.49 11.23
CA PRO A 27 16.04 2.15 11.84
C PRO A 27 15.10 3.34 11.67
N ARG A 28 14.07 3.18 10.83
CA ARG A 28 13.14 4.27 10.49
C ARG A 28 12.39 4.69 11.74
N GLN A 29 12.26 6.00 11.94
CA GLN A 29 11.54 6.57 13.08
C GLN A 29 10.10 6.05 13.10
N ALA A 30 9.69 5.50 14.23
CA ALA A 30 8.31 5.14 14.48
C ALA A 30 7.46 6.41 14.59
N PHE A 31 6.29 6.34 13.96
CA PHE A 31 5.18 7.25 14.13
C PHE A 31 4.78 7.39 15.63
N VAL A 32 4.49 8.61 16.09
CA VAL A 32 4.13 8.89 17.50
C VAL A 32 2.60 8.96 17.65
N PRO A 33 1.95 8.07 18.42
CA PRO A 33 0.49 8.08 18.59
C PRO A 33 -0.05 9.41 19.15
N GLY A 34 -1.24 9.84 18.70
CA GLY A 34 -1.91 11.05 19.19
C GLY A 34 -3.09 11.58 18.36
N THR A 35 -3.65 10.83 17.40
CA THR A 35 -4.79 11.30 16.61
C THR A 35 -6.05 11.36 17.48
N LEU A 36 -6.89 12.39 17.33
CA LEU A 36 -8.20 12.47 17.98
C LEU A 36 -9.09 11.28 17.55
N ASN A 37 -9.24 10.31 18.45
CA ASN A 37 -10.14 9.19 18.28
C ASN A 37 -11.57 9.58 18.67
N SER A 38 -12.50 9.51 17.72
CA SER A 38 -13.93 9.78 17.92
C SER A 38 -14.78 8.52 18.09
N THR A 39 -14.19 7.32 17.93
CA THR A 39 -14.90 6.03 17.95
C THR A 39 -14.11 4.95 18.68
N ARG A 40 -14.42 3.66 18.47
CA ARG A 40 -13.71 2.56 19.12
C ARG A 40 -12.49 2.16 18.29
N GLU A 41 -11.35 1.99 18.95
CA GLU A 41 -10.10 1.55 18.32
C GLU A 41 -10.06 0.03 18.07
N PHE A 42 -9.35 -0.35 17.01
CA PHE A 42 -9.09 -1.73 16.62
C PHE A 42 -7.77 -1.84 15.85
N TYR A 43 -7.26 -3.06 15.72
CA TYR A 43 -6.20 -3.37 14.76
C TYR A 43 -6.80 -3.93 13.47
N VAL A 44 -6.36 -3.44 12.31
CA VAL A 44 -6.75 -4.00 11.01
C VAL A 44 -5.96 -5.28 10.77
N THR A 45 -6.62 -6.43 10.89
CA THR A 45 -5.98 -7.76 10.88
C THR A 45 -6.22 -8.49 9.56
N MET A 46 -5.17 -9.04 8.96
CA MET A 46 -5.27 -9.83 7.75
C MET A 46 -5.88 -11.22 8.01
N LYS A 47 -6.83 -11.60 7.15
CA LYS A 47 -7.29 -12.97 6.99
C LYS A 47 -7.22 -13.37 5.51
N VAL A 48 -6.26 -14.24 5.18
CA VAL A 48 -6.07 -14.77 3.82
C VAL A 48 -7.25 -15.63 3.40
N ILE A 49 -7.79 -15.34 2.22
CA ILE A 49 -8.85 -16.09 1.54
C ILE A 49 -8.23 -17.08 0.56
N SER A 50 -7.42 -16.57 -0.38
CA SER A 50 -6.74 -17.35 -1.42
C SER A 50 -5.30 -16.86 -1.59
N GLY A 51 -4.38 -17.75 -1.98
CA GLY A 51 -2.94 -17.50 -2.05
C GLY A 51 -2.19 -18.20 -0.91
N VAL A 52 -1.45 -19.26 -1.23
CA VAL A 52 -0.82 -20.14 -0.23
C VAL A 52 0.39 -19.49 0.46
N HIS A 53 1.17 -18.71 -0.28
CA HIS A 53 2.42 -18.12 0.18
C HIS A 53 2.22 -17.16 1.37
N LEU A 54 1.12 -16.41 1.40
CA LEU A 54 0.86 -15.42 2.45
C LEU A 54 0.12 -15.99 3.66
N ARG A 55 -0.25 -17.28 3.66
CA ARG A 55 -0.91 -17.90 4.83
C ARG A 55 -0.06 -17.82 6.10
N LYS A 56 1.28 -17.76 5.96
CA LYS A 56 2.23 -17.53 7.07
C LYS A 56 2.02 -16.20 7.80
N TYR A 57 1.37 -15.23 7.15
CA TYR A 57 1.10 -13.89 7.68
C TYR A 57 -0.33 -13.73 8.21
N ASN A 58 -1.14 -14.79 8.24
CA ASN A 58 -2.49 -14.72 8.80
C ASN A 58 -2.47 -14.18 10.24
N GLY A 59 -3.35 -13.24 10.53
CA GLY A 59 -3.43 -12.59 11.85
C GLY A 59 -2.44 -11.43 12.04
N TRP A 60 -1.56 -11.17 11.08
CA TRP A 60 -0.74 -9.96 11.07
C TRP A 60 -1.62 -8.73 10.86
N GLN A 61 -1.17 -7.59 11.34
CA GLN A 61 -1.93 -6.35 11.44
C GLN A 61 -1.28 -5.27 10.58
N ILE A 62 -2.08 -4.32 10.10
CA ILE A 62 -1.55 -3.19 9.35
C ILE A 62 -0.66 -2.33 10.26
N GLU A 63 0.57 -2.14 9.83
CA GLU A 63 1.53 -1.17 10.34
C GLU A 63 1.64 -0.02 9.34
N THR A 64 1.69 1.21 9.86
CA THR A 64 1.90 2.44 9.09
C THR A 64 3.38 2.58 8.73
N TYR A 65 3.81 1.95 7.64
CA TYR A 65 5.21 1.95 7.23
C TYR A 65 5.62 3.28 6.61
N HIS A 66 6.39 4.10 7.33
CA HIS A 66 6.80 5.43 6.86
C HIS A 66 7.63 5.37 5.57
N THR A 67 7.11 6.01 4.52
CA THR A 67 7.75 6.09 3.19
C THR A 67 8.14 7.52 2.79
N GLY A 68 7.61 8.53 3.48
CA GLY A 68 8.00 9.92 3.28
C GLY A 68 7.24 10.88 4.20
N ALA A 69 7.53 12.18 4.09
CA ALA A 69 6.89 13.19 4.91
C ALA A 69 5.36 13.19 4.72
N GLY A 70 4.62 12.81 5.76
CA GLY A 70 3.17 12.68 5.70
C GLY A 70 2.66 11.49 4.88
N LEU A 71 3.54 10.54 4.54
CA LEU A 71 3.25 9.37 3.70
C LEU A 71 3.73 8.08 4.37
N ALA A 72 2.88 7.08 4.30
CA ALA A 72 3.16 5.74 4.74
C ALA A 72 2.46 4.73 3.82
N ASP A 73 2.92 3.49 3.85
CA ASP A 73 2.26 2.40 3.17
C ASP A 73 1.66 1.40 4.18
N PRO A 74 0.48 0.82 3.89
CA PRO A 74 -0.14 -0.20 4.72
C PRO A 74 0.55 -1.55 4.50
N VAL A 75 1.56 -1.85 5.32
CA VAL A 75 2.21 -3.17 5.35
C VAL A 75 1.65 -4.00 6.50
N PHE A 76 1.73 -5.33 6.42
CA PHE A 76 1.35 -6.19 7.54
C PHE A 76 2.56 -6.64 8.34
N ASN A 77 2.44 -6.60 9.66
CA ASN A 77 3.44 -7.06 10.63
C ASN A 77 2.74 -7.73 11.83
N ILE A 78 3.50 -8.40 12.70
CA ILE A 78 3.00 -9.03 13.94
C ILE A 78 2.35 -7.98 14.86
N THR A 79 2.87 -6.75 14.84
CA THR A 79 2.32 -5.58 15.54
C THR A 79 1.65 -4.63 14.56
N GLY A 80 0.49 -4.11 14.92
CA GLY A 80 -0.24 -3.14 14.10
C GLY A 80 -0.24 -1.73 14.67
N THR A 81 -0.52 -0.76 13.81
CA THR A 81 -0.93 0.59 14.22
C THR A 81 -2.41 0.55 14.58
N ARG A 82 -2.79 1.19 15.71
CA ARG A 82 -4.19 1.31 16.10
C ARG A 82 -4.95 2.08 15.04
N ALA A 83 -6.14 1.62 14.70
CA ALA A 83 -7.01 2.22 13.71
C ALA A 83 -8.39 2.46 14.29
N PHE A 84 -9.13 3.38 13.67
CA PHE A 84 -10.52 3.66 14.01
C PHE A 84 -11.26 4.15 12.77
N LEU A 85 -12.57 3.95 12.74
CA LEU A 85 -13.43 4.52 11.71
C LEU A 85 -13.93 5.87 12.20
N ASN A 86 -13.46 6.95 11.59
CA ASN A 86 -14.00 8.28 11.80
C ASN A 86 -15.00 8.55 10.68
N ASN A 87 -16.30 8.48 10.97
CA ASN A 87 -17.36 8.43 9.95
C ASN A 87 -17.15 7.29 8.93
N THR A 88 -16.66 7.62 7.74
CA THR A 88 -16.35 6.64 6.67
C THR A 88 -14.89 6.68 6.25
N GLN A 89 -14.04 7.34 7.04
CA GLN A 89 -12.59 7.35 6.86
C GLN A 89 -11.96 6.30 7.77
N LEU A 90 -11.14 5.42 7.20
CA LEU A 90 -10.30 4.50 7.98
C LEU A 90 -9.03 5.23 8.38
N GLN A 91 -8.93 5.60 9.66
CA GLN A 91 -7.82 6.38 10.21
C GLN A 91 -6.92 5.52 11.07
N PHE A 92 -5.66 5.94 11.17
CA PHE A 92 -4.62 5.31 11.97
C PHE A 92 -4.06 6.32 12.98
N ASP A 93 -3.89 5.83 14.20
CA ASP A 93 -3.23 6.55 15.28
C ASP A 93 -1.71 6.48 15.12
N ALA A 94 -1.22 7.11 14.06
CA ALA A 94 0.19 7.14 13.67
C ALA A 94 0.86 8.50 13.98
N ASN A 95 0.09 9.56 14.19
CA ASN A 95 0.68 10.86 14.46
C ASN A 95 -0.27 11.74 15.27
N LEU A 96 0.17 12.95 15.64
CA LEU A 96 -0.69 13.99 16.20
C LEU A 96 -1.73 14.50 15.18
N PHE A 97 -1.47 14.32 13.89
CA PHE A 97 -2.38 14.68 12.81
C PHE A 97 -3.12 13.43 12.30
N PRO A 98 -4.31 13.58 11.69
CA PRO A 98 -4.99 12.46 11.07
C PRO A 98 -4.12 11.80 10.00
N PHE A 99 -3.99 10.49 10.05
CA PHE A 99 -3.42 9.67 8.98
C PHE A 99 -4.49 8.68 8.57
N SER A 100 -4.82 8.61 7.28
CA SER A 100 -5.95 7.82 6.81
C SER A 100 -5.60 6.99 5.59
N LEU A 101 -6.26 5.84 5.44
CA LEU A 101 -6.11 5.00 4.26
C LEU A 101 -6.60 5.75 3.02
N ILE A 102 -5.78 5.74 1.99
CA ILE A 102 -6.08 6.20 0.64
C ILE A 102 -6.21 4.94 -0.22
N ALA A 103 -7.42 4.67 -0.68
CA ALA A 103 -7.74 3.53 -1.52
C ALA A 103 -8.79 3.98 -2.54
N ASN A 104 -8.31 4.47 -3.69
CA ASN A 104 -9.17 5.00 -4.74
C ASN A 104 -9.56 3.86 -5.69
N VAL A 105 -10.84 3.80 -6.05
CA VAL A 105 -11.40 2.74 -6.92
C VAL A 105 -11.29 3.02 -8.42
N GLY A 106 -10.67 4.13 -8.81
CA GLY A 106 -10.45 4.42 -10.23
C GLY A 106 -9.25 3.66 -10.77
N ASP A 107 -9.40 3.08 -11.95
CA ASP A 107 -8.28 2.53 -12.73
C ASP A 107 -7.38 3.68 -13.20
N THR A 108 -6.35 3.96 -12.42
CA THR A 108 -5.36 5.00 -12.71
C THR A 108 -4.09 4.43 -13.33
N ASN A 109 -3.91 3.11 -13.25
CA ASN A 109 -2.67 2.44 -13.66
C ASN A 109 -2.87 1.36 -14.74
N TYR A 110 -4.09 1.19 -15.27
CA TYR A 110 -4.49 0.15 -16.22
C TYR A 110 -4.20 -1.26 -15.70
N ALA A 111 -4.31 -1.48 -14.40
CA ALA A 111 -4.04 -2.75 -13.74
C ALA A 111 -5.27 -3.27 -12.97
N ARG A 112 -5.22 -4.55 -12.61
CA ARG A 112 -6.30 -5.22 -11.85
C ARG A 112 -6.37 -4.77 -10.39
N TRP A 113 -5.33 -4.11 -9.91
CA TRP A 113 -5.22 -3.62 -8.55
C TRP A 113 -4.59 -2.23 -8.52
N GLU A 114 -4.99 -1.46 -7.52
CA GLU A 114 -4.47 -0.14 -7.23
C GLU A 114 -3.64 -0.19 -5.95
N PRO A 115 -2.50 0.53 -5.89
CA PRO A 115 -1.77 0.70 -4.65
C PRO A 115 -2.65 1.42 -3.63
N THR A 116 -2.55 0.99 -2.39
CA THR A 116 -3.10 1.75 -1.27
C THR A 116 -1.96 2.41 -0.52
N SER A 117 -2.23 3.58 0.05
CA SER A 117 -1.28 4.31 0.88
C SER A 117 -1.99 4.83 2.12
N ILE A 118 -1.22 5.28 3.11
CA ILE A 118 -1.71 5.98 4.28
C ILE A 118 -1.09 7.37 4.25
N GLY A 119 -1.92 8.39 4.10
CA GLY A 119 -1.48 9.77 3.99
C GLY A 119 -1.96 10.62 5.16
N ALA A 120 -1.22 11.68 5.45
CA ALA A 120 -1.69 12.76 6.32
C ALA A 120 -3.00 13.36 5.74
N GLY A 121 -3.96 13.61 6.63
CA GLY A 121 -5.32 14.04 6.29
C GLY A 121 -6.34 12.92 6.40
N TYR A 122 -7.50 13.12 5.76
CA TYR A 122 -8.70 12.28 5.92
C TYR A 122 -8.82 11.15 4.89
N GLY A 123 -7.87 11.05 3.95
CA GLY A 123 -7.79 9.93 3.00
C GLY A 123 -9.05 9.75 2.15
N THR A 124 -9.33 8.50 1.78
CA THR A 124 -10.53 8.14 1.01
C THR A 124 -11.72 7.92 1.95
N ALA A 125 -12.90 8.38 1.54
CA ALA A 125 -14.16 8.12 2.25
C ALA A 125 -14.85 6.84 1.75
N GLY A 126 -15.83 6.36 2.50
CA GLY A 126 -16.66 5.21 2.14
C GLY A 126 -16.23 3.87 2.77
N PHE A 127 -15.27 3.86 3.69
CA PHE A 127 -14.94 2.66 4.46
C PHE A 127 -16.06 2.29 5.42
N VAL A 128 -16.37 1.00 5.49
CA VAL A 128 -17.33 0.41 6.44
C VAL A 128 -16.83 -0.93 6.94
N ASP A 129 -17.07 -1.25 8.21
CA ASP A 129 -16.95 -2.62 8.69
C ASP A 129 -18.22 -3.40 8.34
N ALA A 130 -18.11 -4.30 7.35
CA ALA A 130 -19.20 -5.14 6.89
C ALA A 130 -19.26 -6.49 7.63
N GLY A 131 -18.75 -6.56 8.87
CA GLY A 131 -18.81 -7.72 9.75
C GLY A 131 -18.01 -8.90 9.21
N SER A 132 -18.68 -9.98 8.82
CA SER A 132 -18.00 -11.19 8.32
C SER A 132 -17.27 -10.98 6.98
N LYS A 133 -17.59 -9.91 6.26
CA LYS A 133 -16.85 -9.47 5.05
C LYS A 133 -15.59 -8.68 5.39
N GLY A 134 -15.47 -8.17 6.62
CA GLY A 134 -14.41 -7.28 7.05
C GLY A 134 -14.64 -5.84 6.61
N ILE A 135 -13.60 -5.02 6.78
CA ILE A 135 -13.55 -3.64 6.32
C ILE A 135 -13.51 -3.64 4.80
N ILE A 136 -14.42 -2.88 4.18
CA ILE A 136 -14.53 -2.71 2.73
C ILE A 136 -14.77 -1.24 2.40
N THR A 137 -14.65 -0.88 1.13
CA THR A 137 -15.15 0.41 0.63
C THR A 137 -16.56 0.23 0.05
N ASN A 138 -17.50 1.09 0.43
CA ASN A 138 -18.85 1.18 -0.12
C ASN A 138 -18.82 1.86 -1.50
N ASN A 139 -18.16 1.21 -2.46
CA ASN A 139 -18.05 1.66 -3.83
C ASN A 139 -18.34 0.49 -4.77
N ALA A 140 -19.09 0.74 -5.85
CA ALA A 140 -19.50 -0.28 -6.80
C ALA A 140 -18.33 -0.94 -7.56
N GLU A 141 -17.20 -0.23 -7.67
CA GLU A 141 -15.98 -0.68 -8.34
C GLU A 141 -15.02 -1.42 -7.39
N PHE A 142 -15.34 -1.54 -6.10
CA PHE A 142 -14.52 -2.30 -5.16
C PHE A 142 -14.56 -3.80 -5.46
N GLY A 143 -13.41 -4.37 -5.81
CA GLY A 143 -13.24 -5.80 -6.12
C GLY A 143 -12.76 -6.65 -4.93
N GLY A 144 -12.33 -6.03 -3.84
CA GLY A 144 -11.74 -6.72 -2.69
C GLY A 144 -10.34 -6.22 -2.35
N TRP A 145 -9.67 -6.92 -1.42
CA TRP A 145 -8.30 -6.62 -1.01
C TRP A 145 -7.33 -7.66 -1.53
N LEU A 146 -6.18 -7.19 -1.99
CA LEU A 146 -5.04 -7.99 -2.40
C LEU A 146 -3.87 -7.61 -1.49
N VAL A 147 -3.09 -8.59 -1.07
CA VAL A 147 -1.85 -8.35 -0.32
C VAL A 147 -0.72 -9.02 -1.05
N CYS A 148 0.42 -8.34 -1.18
CA CYS A 148 1.54 -8.81 -1.96
C CYS A 148 2.88 -8.62 -1.24
N GLU A 149 3.71 -9.66 -1.21
CA GLU A 149 5.07 -9.69 -0.66
C GLU A 149 6.11 -9.53 -1.77
N TRP A 150 6.09 -8.39 -2.46
CA TRP A 150 7.11 -8.05 -3.47
C TRP A 150 7.48 -6.57 -3.51
N TYR A 151 6.56 -5.66 -3.13
CA TYR A 151 6.78 -4.22 -3.27
C TYR A 151 7.81 -3.66 -2.26
N HIS A 152 7.65 -3.95 -0.97
CA HIS A 152 8.62 -3.56 0.08
C HIS A 152 9.64 -4.67 0.41
N GLY A 153 9.63 -5.77 -0.34
CA GLY A 153 10.51 -6.91 -0.13
C GLY A 153 9.96 -7.96 0.85
N VAL A 154 10.86 -8.85 1.27
CA VAL A 154 10.53 -10.03 2.10
C VAL A 154 10.04 -9.60 3.48
N ASN A 155 8.99 -10.27 3.98
CA ASN A 155 8.33 -10.02 5.26
C ASN A 155 7.68 -8.64 5.43
N LEU A 156 7.47 -7.89 4.36
CA LEU A 156 6.69 -6.65 4.36
C LEU A 156 5.56 -6.69 3.32
N PRO A 157 4.61 -7.63 3.46
CA PRO A 157 3.47 -7.73 2.55
C PRO A 157 2.62 -6.46 2.62
N GLN A 158 2.37 -5.82 1.48
CA GLN A 158 1.62 -4.56 1.37
C GLN A 158 0.20 -4.78 0.89
N LEU A 159 -0.72 -3.94 1.36
CA LEU A 159 -2.11 -3.89 0.92
C LEU A 159 -2.27 -3.17 -0.44
N PHE A 160 -3.08 -3.77 -1.28
CA PHE A 160 -3.56 -3.26 -2.57
C PHE A 160 -5.07 -3.45 -2.65
N GLN A 161 -5.74 -2.62 -3.45
CA GLN A 161 -7.16 -2.71 -3.70
C GLN A 161 -7.42 -3.36 -5.04
N LEU A 162 -8.30 -4.36 -5.11
CA LEU A 162 -8.76 -4.93 -6.38
C LEU A 162 -9.87 -4.05 -6.98
N ILE A 163 -9.87 -3.89 -8.30
CA ILE A 163 -10.92 -3.18 -9.03
C ILE A 163 -11.85 -4.18 -9.72
N LYS A 164 -13.15 -4.05 -9.47
CA LYS A 164 -14.18 -4.91 -10.06
C LYS A 164 -14.24 -4.67 -11.57
N GLY A 165 -14.34 -5.77 -12.33
CA GLY A 165 -14.40 -5.72 -13.80
C GLY A 165 -13.05 -6.00 -14.46
N PHE A 166 -11.93 -5.83 -13.74
CA PHE A 166 -10.59 -6.15 -14.22
C PHE A 166 -10.19 -7.60 -13.87
N ASN A 167 -10.86 -8.54 -14.53
CA ASN A 167 -10.74 -9.97 -14.25
C ASN A 167 -9.72 -10.72 -15.15
N ALA A 168 -9.05 -10.05 -16.09
CA ALA A 168 -8.15 -10.69 -17.07
C ALA A 168 -6.66 -10.62 -16.65
N PRO A 169 -5.82 -11.66 -16.88
CA PRO A 169 -6.12 -12.98 -17.45
C PRO A 169 -6.43 -14.03 -16.36
N ASP A 170 -6.85 -15.20 -16.81
CA ASP A 170 -7.26 -16.38 -16.02
C ASP A 170 -6.13 -17.00 -15.16
N ASP A 171 -4.89 -16.50 -15.31
CA ASP A 171 -3.67 -17.03 -14.69
C ASP A 171 -3.54 -16.75 -13.18
N GLY A 172 -4.52 -16.05 -12.59
CA GLY A 172 -4.54 -15.71 -11.17
C GLY A 172 -3.58 -14.57 -10.80
N TYR A 173 -3.34 -14.40 -9.49
CA TYR A 173 -2.39 -13.41 -8.97
C TYR A 173 -0.98 -14.01 -8.87
N PRO A 174 0.08 -13.19 -8.85
CA PRO A 174 1.42 -13.68 -8.57
C PRO A 174 1.45 -14.55 -7.31
N ALA A 175 2.30 -15.58 -7.29
CA ALA A 175 2.36 -16.52 -6.15
C ALA A 175 2.68 -15.82 -4.82
N THR A 176 3.35 -14.67 -4.87
CA THR A 176 3.66 -13.80 -3.73
C THR A 176 2.51 -12.85 -3.37
N CYS A 177 1.30 -13.09 -3.85
CA CYS A 177 0.10 -12.33 -3.53
C CYS A 177 -1.03 -13.23 -3.04
N ALA A 178 -1.95 -12.64 -2.29
CA ALA A 178 -3.13 -13.31 -1.75
C ALA A 178 -4.31 -12.36 -1.67
N THR A 179 -5.51 -12.87 -1.93
CA THR A 179 -6.74 -12.14 -1.61
C THR A 179 -7.03 -12.28 -0.12
N VAL A 180 -7.48 -11.20 0.51
CA VAL A 180 -7.63 -11.14 1.97
C VAL A 180 -8.94 -10.48 2.38
N LYS A 181 -9.34 -10.71 3.63
CA LYS A 181 -10.24 -9.84 4.36
C LYS A 181 -9.43 -9.02 5.36
N LEU A 182 -9.85 -7.77 5.55
CA LEU A 182 -9.36 -6.90 6.61
C LEU A 182 -10.34 -6.99 7.78
N ILE A 183 -9.93 -7.60 8.88
CA ILE A 183 -10.80 -7.85 10.04
C ILE A 183 -10.46 -6.85 11.14
N ALA A 184 -11.45 -6.12 11.63
CA ALA A 184 -11.29 -5.28 12.81
C ALA A 184 -11.12 -6.16 14.06
N LYS A 185 -9.94 -6.11 14.68
CA LYS A 185 -9.67 -6.72 15.98
C LYS A 185 -9.73 -5.64 17.06
N TRP A 186 -10.90 -5.52 17.68
CA TRP A 186 -11.20 -4.49 18.69
C TRP A 186 -10.29 -4.57 19.91
N ILE A 187 -9.94 -3.39 20.42
CA ILE A 187 -9.20 -3.18 21.68
C ILE A 187 -10.20 -2.96 22.82
#